data_AF-A0A348MTI7-F1
#
_entry.id   AF-A0A348MTI7-F1
#
_cell.length_a   1.000
_cell.length_b   1.000
_cell.length_c   1.000
_cell.angle_alpha   90.00
_cell.angle_beta   90.00
_cell.angle_gamma   90.00
#
_symmetry.space_group_name_H-M   'P 1'
#
loop_
_entity.id
_entity.type
_entity.pdbx_description
1 polymer ?
#
loop_
_entity_poly.entity_id
_entity_poly.type
_entity_poly.pdbx_seq_one_letter_code
_entity_poly.pdbx_strand_id
1 'polypeptide(L)'
;MKPSVVQKLETLVERFEEVQALLSDPVVIGDQNRFRALSKEYAQLEDVVRSFREYQDAQGDLTSAHEMLLEDDAEMREMAQEE
;
A
#
# COMPACT_ATOMS: atom_id res chain seq x y z
N MET A 1 -0.99 12.64 -7.00
CA MET A 1 -1.48 13.07 -5.67
C MET A 1 -0.51 14.10 -5.08
N LYS A 2 -0.93 15.01 -4.18
CA LYS A 2 0.03 15.93 -3.51
C LYS A 2 0.97 15.11 -2.60
N PRO A 3 2.29 15.39 -2.57
CA PRO A 3 3.24 14.63 -1.73
C PRO A 3 2.85 14.60 -0.25
N SER A 4 2.32 15.72 0.27
CA SER A 4 1.85 15.82 1.65
C SER A 4 0.62 14.97 1.98
N VAL A 5 -0.16 14.56 0.98
CA VAL A 5 -1.30 13.64 1.18
C VAL A 5 -0.80 12.20 1.19
N VAL A 6 0.15 11.86 0.31
CA VAL A 6 0.79 10.54 0.27
C VAL A 6 1.46 10.23 1.62
N GLN A 7 2.28 11.16 2.14
CA GLN A 7 2.92 11.00 3.45
C GLN A 7 1.92 10.77 4.59
N LYS A 8 0.77 11.45 4.56
CA LYS A 8 -0.28 11.24 5.57
C LYS A 8 -0.90 9.85 5.47
N LEU A 9 -1.13 9.37 4.25
CA LEU A 9 -1.67 8.03 4.04
C LEU A 9 -0.66 6.96 4.47
N GLU A 10 0.63 7.15 4.19
CA GLU A 10 1.71 6.29 4.70
C GLU A 10 1.72 6.22 6.23
N THR A 11 1.61 7.36 6.93
CA THR A 11 1.49 7.36 8.39
C THR A 11 0.25 6.59 8.89
N LEU A 12 -0.87 6.64 8.16
CA LEU A 12 -2.06 5.86 8.52
C LEU A 12 -1.86 4.36 8.30
N VAL A 13 -1.10 3.96 7.28
CA VAL A 13 -0.71 2.55 7.06
C VAL A 13 0.18 2.07 8.19
N GLU A 14 1.21 2.83 8.56
CA GLU A 14 2.10 2.50 9.68
C GLU A 14 1.30 2.32 10.98
N ARG A 15 0.36 3.24 11.25
CA ARG A 15 -0.50 3.15 12.42
C ARG A 15 -1.41 1.92 12.38
N PHE A 16 -1.97 1.59 11.22
CA PHE A 16 -2.80 0.41 11.06
C PHE A 16 -2.03 -0.89 11.36
N GLU A 17 -0.79 -1.00 10.87
CA GLU A 17 0.09 -2.14 11.15
C GLU A 17 0.46 -2.22 12.64
N GLU A 18 0.75 -1.08 13.28
CA GLU A 18 0.99 -1.01 14.71
C GLU A 18 -0.24 -1.50 15.51
N VAL A 19 -1.43 -1.01 15.18
CA VAL A 19 -2.68 -1.43 15.84
C VAL A 19 -2.94 -2.93 15.62
N GLN A 20 -2.69 -3.44 14.42
CA GLN A 20 -2.81 -4.87 14.12
C GLN A 20 -1.86 -5.71 14.97
N ALA A 21 -0.61 -5.27 15.15
CA ALA A 21 0.37 -5.94 16.00
C ALA A 21 -0.06 -5.90 17.47
N LEU A 22 -0.53 -4.74 17.96
CA LEU A 22 -1.04 -4.59 19.33
C LEU A 22 -2.26 -5.47 19.61
N LEU A 23 -3.15 -5.65 18.64
CA LEU A 23 -4.31 -6.55 18.78
C LEU A 23 -3.90 -8.03 18.89
N SER A 24 -2.67 -8.38 18.51
CA SER A 24 -2.10 -9.72 18.66
C SER A 24 -1.34 -9.91 19.97
N ASP A 25 -1.15 -8.85 20.76
CA ASP A 25 -0.43 -8.89 22.04
C ASP A 25 -1.31 -9.49 23.16
N PRO A 26 -0.87 -10.57 23.85
CA PRO A 26 -1.61 -11.16 24.97
C PRO A 26 -1.94 -10.18 26.11
N VAL A 27 -1.08 -9.17 26.35
CA VAL A 27 -1.31 -8.14 27.37
C VAL A 27 -2.50 -7.26 26.96
N VAL A 28 -2.61 -6.91 25.68
CA VAL A 28 -3.73 -6.14 25.13
C VAL A 28 -5.00 -6.97 25.12
N ILE A 29 -4.93 -8.25 24.72
CA ILE A 29 -6.06 -9.18 24.71
C ILE A 29 -6.64 -9.37 26.13
N GLY A 30 -5.78 -9.38 27.15
CA GLY A 30 -6.16 -9.43 28.55
C GLY A 30 -6.88 -8.16 29.06
N ASP A 31 -6.67 -7.01 28.43
CA ASP A 31 -7.34 -5.75 28.74
C ASP A 31 -8.49 -5.47 27.75
N GLN A 32 -9.70 -5.85 28.15
CA GLN A 32 -10.91 -5.70 27.32
C GLN A 32 -11.22 -4.26 26.90
N ASN A 33 -10.85 -3.26 27.69
CA ASN A 33 -11.09 -1.87 27.34
C ASN A 33 -10.11 -1.41 26.26
N ARG A 34 -8.83 -1.74 26.43
CA ARG A 34 -7.78 -1.43 25.46
C ARG A 34 -7.99 -2.18 24.15
N PHE A 35 -8.31 -3.48 24.23
CA PHE A 35 -8.63 -4.29 23.05
C PHE A 35 -9.79 -3.68 22.25
N ARG A 36 -10.91 -3.35 22.92
CA ARG A 36 -12.08 -2.74 22.24
C ARG A 36 -11.76 -1.39 21.61
N ALA A 37 -10.92 -0.57 22.24
CA ALA A 37 -10.50 0.71 21.67
C ALA A 37 -9.68 0.51 20.39
N LEU A 38 -8.67 -0.39 20.45
CA LEU A 38 -7.82 -0.71 19.31
C LEU A 38 -8.59 -1.39 18.17
N SER A 39 -9.55 -2.27 18.46
CA SER A 39 -10.38 -2.88 17.41
C SER A 39 -11.23 -1.85 16.66
N LYS A 40 -11.73 -0.82 17.36
CA LYS A 40 -12.45 0.28 16.71
C LYS A 40 -11.53 1.13 15.84
N GLU A 41 -10.33 1.43 16.32
CA GLU A 41 -9.33 2.15 15.55
C GLU A 41 -8.92 1.36 14.30
N TYR A 42 -8.66 0.06 14.43
CA TYR A 42 -8.37 -0.84 13.31
C TYR A 42 -9.45 -0.77 12.24
N ALA A 43 -10.73 -0.93 12.63
CA ALA A 43 -11.84 -0.89 11.69
C ALA A 43 -12.02 0.49 11.01
N GLN A 44 -11.67 1.58 11.70
CA GLN A 44 -11.70 2.93 11.11
C GLN A 44 -10.59 3.15 10.08
N LEU A 45 -9.44 2.50 10.27
CA LEU A 45 -8.29 2.63 9.39
C LEU A 45 -8.34 1.66 8.20
N GLU A 46 -8.98 0.49 8.37
CA GLU A 46 -9.00 -0.60 7.39
C GLU A 46 -9.38 -0.16 5.98
N ASP A 47 -10.52 0.54 5.83
CA ASP A 47 -11.01 0.95 4.51
C ASP A 47 -10.05 1.93 3.82
N VAL A 48 -9.48 2.89 4.58
CA VAL A 48 -8.55 3.89 4.05
C VAL A 48 -7.24 3.24 3.61
N VAL A 49 -6.70 2.35 4.44
CA VAL A 49 -5.46 1.63 4.16
C VAL A 49 -5.64 0.68 2.98
N ARG A 50 -6.77 -0.04 2.90
CA ARG A 50 -7.08 -0.92 1.77
C ARG A 50 -7.09 -0.14 0.46
N SER A 51 -7.85 0.95 0.39
CA SER A 51 -7.93 1.76 -0.84
C SER A 51 -6.60 2.42 -1.21
N PHE A 52 -5.76 2.79 -0.23
CA PHE A 52 -4.44 3.33 -0.53
C PHE A 52 -3.48 2.27 -1.07
N ARG A 53 -3.50 1.05 -0.52
CA ARG A 53 -2.72 -0.09 -1.04
C ARG A 53 -3.13 -0.44 -2.47
N GLU A 54 -4.44 -0.54 -2.74
CA GLU A 54 -4.95 -0.75 -4.11
C GLU A 54 -4.49 0.34 -5.08
N TYR A 55 -4.44 1.60 -4.64
CA TYR A 55 -3.89 2.68 -5.45
C TYR A 55 -2.38 2.53 -5.71
N GLN A 56 -1.60 2.10 -4.71
CA GLN A 56 -0.17 1.85 -4.87
C GLN A 56 0.08 0.71 -5.86
N ASP A 57 -0.66 -0.39 -5.75
CA ASP A 57 -0.59 -1.54 -6.66
C ASP A 57 -0.90 -1.10 -8.09
N ALA A 58 -2.00 -0.37 -8.30
CA ALA A 58 -2.38 0.14 -9.63
C ALA A 58 -1.32 1.08 -10.23
N GLN A 59 -0.60 1.86 -9.41
CA GLN A 59 0.53 2.66 -9.89
C GLN A 59 1.74 1.80 -10.27
N GLY A 60 2.01 0.74 -9.51
CA GLY A 60 3.03 -0.25 -9.84
C GLY A 60 2.73 -0.92 -11.18
N ASP A 61 1.50 -1.40 -11.36
CA ASP A 61 1.04 -2.01 -12.62
C ASP A 61 1.17 -1.07 -13.81
N LEU A 62 0.79 0.20 -13.65
CA LEU A 62 0.93 1.21 -14.69
C LEU A 62 2.41 1.43 -15.06
N THR A 63 3.28 1.47 -14.06
CA THR A 63 4.72 1.68 -14.27
C THR A 63 5.31 0.49 -15.03
N SER A 64 5.06 -0.72 -14.56
CA SER A 64 5.49 -1.96 -15.21
C SER A 64 4.99 -2.06 -16.66
N ALA A 65 3.72 -1.71 -16.92
CA ALA A 65 3.16 -1.73 -18.26
C ALA A 65 3.85 -0.73 -19.21
N HIS A 66 4.24 0.44 -18.72
CA HIS A 66 5.00 1.40 -19.53
C HIS A 66 6.44 0.94 -19.79
N GLU A 67 7.09 0.31 -18.81
CA GLU A 67 8.43 -0.24 -18.97
C GLU A 67 8.44 -1.35 -20.04
N MET A 68 7.47 -2.26 -20.00
CA MET A 68 7.30 -3.30 -21.02
C MET A 68 7.13 -2.72 -22.43
N LEU A 69 6.29 -1.68 -22.58
CA LEU A 69 6.11 -1.02 -23.88
C LEU A 69 7.40 -0.38 -24.41
N LEU A 70 8.22 0.18 -23.53
CA LEU A 70 9.51 0.79 -23.91
C LEU A 70 10.55 -0.24 -24.32
N GLU A 71 10.56 -1.40 -23.64
CA GLU A 71 11.42 -2.53 -23.98
C GLU A 71 11.02 -3.15 -25.33
N ASP A 72 9.73 -3.40 -25.57
CA ASP A 72 9.22 -3.91 -26.85
C ASP A 72 9.59 -2.98 -28.02
N ASP A 73 9.46 -1.66 -27.83
CA ASP A 73 9.85 -0.65 -28.82
C ASP A 73 11.38 -0.58 -29.05
N ALA A 74 12.18 -0.94 -28.05
CA ALA A 74 13.63 -0.98 -28.16
C ALA A 74 14.10 -2.23 -28.92
N GLU A 75 13.58 -3.40 -28.57
CA GLU A 75 13.86 -4.67 -29.28
C GLU A 75 13.43 -4.58 -30.75
N MET A 76 12.25 -4.01 -31.03
CA MET A 76 11.79 -3.83 -32.41
C MET A 76 12.69 -2.89 -33.21
N ARG A 77 13.23 -1.84 -32.59
CA ARG A 77 14.20 -0.92 -33.24
C ARG A 77 15.55 -1.58 -33.48
N GLU A 78 15.97 -2.51 -32.62
CA GLU A 78 17.22 -3.25 -32.79
C GLU A 78 17.10 -4.25 -33.94
N MET A 79 16.02 -5.05 -33.98
CA MET A 79 15.74 -5.96 -35.10
C MET A 79 15.68 -5.23 -36.45
N ALA A 80 15.05 -4.05 -36.51
CA ALA A 80 14.96 -3.27 -37.74
C ALA A 80 16.31 -2.66 -38.20
N GLN A 81 17.31 -2.58 -37.32
CA GLN A 81 18.68 -2.13 -37.66
C GLN A 81 19.60 -3.28 -38.05
N GLU A 82 19.28 -4.51 -37.64
CA GLU A 82 20.05 -5.72 -37.97
C GLU A 82 19.69 -6.33 -39.35
N GLU A 83 18.62 -5.86 -40.00
CA GLU A 83 18.29 -6.14 -41.42
C GLU A 83 18.85 -5.08 -42.38
#